data_AF-A0A355FBJ8-F1
#
_entry.id   AF-A0A355FBJ8-F1
#
_cell.length_a   1.000
_cell.length_b   1.000
_cell.length_c   1.000
_cell.angle_alpha   90.00
_cell.angle_beta   90.00
_cell.angle_gamma   90.00
#
_symmetry.space_group_name_H-M   'P 1'
#
loop_
_entity.id
_entity.type
_entity.pdbx_description
1 polymer ?
#
loop_
_entity_poly.entity_id
_entity_poly.type
_entity_poly.pdbx_seq_one_letter_code
_entity_poly.pdbx_strand_id
1 'polypeptide(L)'
;MVERLLEDVAQPIARLDQRLIEKHLRRLHVAGRGESVRRGVVVAIRSLGEWCLAHGLIARNPGAALAGPRAYRREIKVLTVAEVSRLLWGDSPGTLPQDLVEMRNRVLLGVSYVAGLRASEIGPLEAEGVVWHEVGQILSILVRRGKGSGQDVRLPLDRPVSRMLGMWLAVRPAGRFLWGRPLTRGAIRNIFLERCAEVGIAATGRRLSPH
;
A
#
# COMPACT_ATOMS: atom_id res chain seq x y z
N MET A 1 -15.01 13.03 -1.87
CA MET A 1 -14.34 13.65 -3.05
C MET A 1 -15.37 14.35 -3.91
N VAL A 2 -16.46 13.67 -4.27
CA VAL A 2 -17.63 14.28 -4.93
C VAL A 2 -18.38 15.26 -4.02
N GLU A 3 -18.54 14.97 -2.72
CA GLU A 3 -19.15 15.92 -1.77
C GLU A 3 -18.46 17.28 -1.77
N ARG A 4 -17.12 17.28 -1.69
CA ARG A 4 -16.32 18.52 -1.80
C ARG A 4 -16.54 19.26 -3.11
N LEU A 5 -16.82 18.58 -4.22
CA LEU A 5 -17.20 19.22 -5.49
C LEU A 5 -18.60 19.83 -5.38
N LEU A 6 -19.56 19.11 -4.81
CA LEU A 6 -20.95 19.58 -4.65
C LEU A 6 -21.03 20.77 -3.68
N GLU A 7 -20.24 20.76 -2.60
CA GLU A 7 -20.05 21.91 -1.70
C GLU A 7 -19.40 23.09 -2.43
N ASP A 8 -18.33 22.82 -3.17
CA ASP A 8 -17.58 23.84 -3.93
C ASP A 8 -18.38 24.50 -5.05
N VAL A 9 -19.35 23.78 -5.60
CA VAL A 9 -20.19 24.22 -6.72
C VAL A 9 -21.56 24.70 -6.23
N ALA A 10 -21.95 24.32 -5.00
CA ALA A 10 -23.24 24.60 -4.37
C ALA A 10 -24.45 24.22 -5.27
N GLN A 11 -24.32 23.15 -6.06
CA GLN A 11 -25.39 22.66 -6.93
C GLN A 11 -25.57 21.14 -6.83
N PRO A 12 -26.82 20.65 -6.93
CA PRO A 12 -27.09 19.21 -7.00
C PRO A 12 -26.55 18.60 -8.29
N ILE A 13 -26.33 17.28 -8.27
CA ILE A 13 -25.74 16.57 -9.42
C ILE A 13 -26.54 16.69 -10.71
N ALA A 14 -27.85 16.86 -10.61
CA ALA A 14 -28.73 17.10 -11.75
C ALA A 14 -28.46 18.42 -12.48
N ARG A 15 -27.83 19.40 -11.82
CA ARG A 15 -27.46 20.71 -12.40
C ARG A 15 -25.96 20.86 -12.66
N LEU A 16 -25.15 19.86 -12.32
CA LEU A 16 -23.73 19.87 -12.66
C LEU A 16 -23.58 19.93 -14.19
N ASP A 17 -22.83 20.91 -14.67
CA ASP A 17 -22.40 21.02 -16.06
C ASP A 17 -20.88 20.84 -16.18
N GLN A 18 -20.41 20.64 -17.41
CA GLN A 18 -18.99 20.44 -17.69
C GLN A 18 -18.13 21.63 -17.18
N ARG A 19 -18.64 22.86 -17.31
CA ARG A 19 -17.94 24.08 -16.94
C ARG A 19 -17.67 24.15 -15.43
N LEU A 20 -18.65 23.78 -14.61
CA LEU A 20 -18.52 23.74 -13.15
C LEU A 20 -17.51 22.69 -12.69
N ILE A 21 -17.47 21.54 -13.38
CA ILE A 21 -16.49 20.49 -13.13
C ILE A 21 -15.08 20.98 -13.50
N GLU A 22 -14.89 21.57 -14.67
CA GLU A 22 -13.61 22.14 -15.09
C GLU A 22 -13.14 23.26 -14.15
N LYS A 23 -14.05 24.12 -13.68
CA LYS A 23 -13.75 25.16 -12.68
C LYS A 23 -13.24 24.55 -11.38
N HIS A 24 -13.83 23.46 -10.90
CA HIS A 24 -13.34 22.75 -9.70
C HIS A 24 -11.98 22.08 -9.94
N LEU A 25 -11.77 21.44 -11.09
CA LEU A 25 -10.46 20.86 -11.44
C LEU A 25 -9.35 21.92 -11.52
N ARG A 26 -9.67 23.12 -12.04
CA ARG A 26 -8.74 24.28 -12.01
C ARG A 26 -8.46 24.74 -10.60
N ARG A 27 -9.47 24.84 -9.72
CA ARG A 27 -9.26 25.15 -8.29
C ARG A 27 -8.33 24.16 -7.61
N LEU A 28 -8.53 22.86 -7.85
CA LEU A 28 -7.64 21.82 -7.33
C LEU A 28 -6.19 21.98 -7.84
N HIS A 29 -6.02 22.39 -9.10
CA HIS A 29 -4.70 22.64 -9.67
C HIS A 29 -4.01 23.83 -9.00
N VAL A 30 -4.71 24.96 -8.86
CA VAL A 30 -4.22 26.16 -8.16
C VAL A 30 -3.91 25.86 -6.69
N ALA A 31 -4.71 25.01 -6.04
CA ALA A 31 -4.45 24.53 -4.68
C ALA A 31 -3.32 23.49 -4.57
N GLY A 32 -2.52 23.31 -5.62
CA GLY A 32 -1.36 22.41 -5.64
C GLY A 32 -1.70 20.92 -5.59
N ARG A 33 -2.95 20.52 -5.86
CA ARG A 33 -3.33 19.10 -5.85
C ARG A 33 -2.77 18.41 -7.10
N GLY A 34 -2.06 17.32 -6.84
CA GLY A 34 -1.42 16.52 -7.89
C GLY A 34 -2.39 15.97 -8.94
N GLU A 35 -1.86 15.70 -10.12
CA GLU A 35 -2.62 15.21 -11.28
C GLU A 35 -3.46 13.96 -10.98
N SER A 36 -2.94 13.03 -10.18
CA SER A 36 -3.67 11.82 -9.76
C SER A 36 -4.95 12.13 -9.00
N VAL A 37 -4.94 13.17 -8.15
CA VAL A 37 -6.12 13.60 -7.39
C VAL A 37 -7.17 14.16 -8.35
N ARG A 38 -6.77 15.06 -9.25
CA ARG A 38 -7.68 15.66 -10.24
C ARG A 38 -8.29 14.61 -11.19
N ARG A 39 -7.52 13.61 -11.61
CA ARG A 39 -8.08 12.45 -12.34
C ARG A 39 -9.08 11.65 -11.51
N GLY A 40 -8.77 11.39 -10.25
CA GLY A 40 -9.67 10.68 -9.34
C GLY A 40 -11.03 11.38 -9.26
N VAL A 41 -11.04 12.72 -9.23
CA VAL A 41 -12.28 13.52 -9.31
C VAL A 41 -13.05 13.25 -10.60
N VAL A 42 -12.39 13.31 -11.77
CA VAL A 42 -13.04 13.05 -13.07
C VAL A 42 -13.64 11.65 -13.12
N VAL A 43 -12.90 10.63 -12.68
CA VAL A 43 -13.37 9.23 -12.66
C VAL A 43 -14.56 9.08 -11.71
N ALA A 44 -14.51 9.68 -10.52
CA ALA A 44 -15.60 9.64 -9.56
C ALA A 44 -16.87 10.31 -10.11
N ILE A 45 -16.75 11.48 -10.75
CA ILE A 45 -17.89 12.18 -11.35
C ILE A 45 -18.49 11.36 -12.50
N ARG A 46 -17.65 10.78 -13.37
CA ARG A 46 -18.13 9.96 -14.49
C ARG A 46 -18.90 8.75 -13.98
N SER A 47 -18.34 8.01 -13.03
CA SER A 47 -18.94 6.80 -12.47
C SER A 47 -20.26 7.12 -11.73
N LEU A 48 -20.30 8.22 -10.98
CA LEU A 48 -21.53 8.64 -10.31
C LEU A 48 -22.59 9.12 -11.31
N GLY A 49 -22.20 9.85 -12.35
CA GLY A 49 -23.09 10.27 -13.41
C GLY A 49 -23.67 9.09 -14.20
N GLU A 50 -22.89 8.05 -14.47
CA GLU A 50 -23.36 6.79 -15.05
C GLU A 50 -24.41 6.13 -14.16
N TRP A 51 -24.14 6.03 -12.85
CA TRP A 51 -25.09 5.48 -11.89
C TRP A 51 -26.39 6.31 -11.83
N CYS A 52 -26.31 7.64 -11.75
CA CYS A 52 -27.48 8.51 -11.72
C CYS A 52 -28.29 8.43 -13.03
N LEU A 53 -27.63 8.31 -14.18
CA LEU A 53 -28.29 8.14 -15.48
C LEU A 53 -29.03 6.80 -15.54
N ALA A 54 -28.39 5.71 -15.08
CA ALA A 54 -29.00 4.39 -15.04
C ALA A 54 -30.24 4.31 -14.14
N HIS A 55 -30.31 5.15 -13.10
CA HIS A 55 -31.45 5.24 -12.18
C HIS A 55 -32.44 6.37 -12.55
N GLY A 56 -32.28 7.00 -13.72
CA GLY A 56 -33.19 8.06 -14.20
C GLY A 56 -33.14 9.37 -13.39
N LEU A 57 -32.13 9.56 -12.53
CA LEU A 57 -31.99 10.75 -11.68
C LEU A 57 -31.48 11.97 -12.46
N ILE A 58 -30.81 11.74 -13.58
CA ILE A 58 -30.31 12.77 -14.49
C ILE A 58 -30.57 12.36 -15.94
N ALA A 59 -30.79 13.34 -16.82
CA ALA A 59 -31.03 13.09 -18.24
C ALA A 59 -29.72 12.87 -19.05
N ARG A 60 -28.58 13.33 -18.53
CA ARG A 60 -27.27 13.21 -19.19
C ARG A 60 -26.14 13.16 -18.17
N ASN A 61 -25.08 12.43 -18.47
CA ASN A 61 -23.88 12.40 -17.62
C ASN A 61 -22.99 13.63 -17.89
N PRO A 62 -22.80 14.54 -16.90
CA PRO A 62 -21.98 15.74 -17.09
C PRO A 62 -20.46 15.45 -17.17
N GLY A 63 -20.03 14.26 -16.75
CA GLY A 63 -18.64 13.80 -16.83
C GLY A 63 -18.27 13.02 -18.09
N ALA A 64 -19.23 12.79 -19.01
CA ALA A 64 -19.01 11.98 -20.21
C ALA A 64 -17.97 12.61 -21.17
N ALA A 65 -18.09 13.91 -21.43
CA ALA A 65 -17.22 14.65 -22.36
C ALA A 65 -15.88 15.12 -21.75
N LEU A 66 -15.64 14.87 -20.46
CA LEU A 66 -14.41 15.32 -19.80
C LEU A 66 -13.20 14.53 -20.32
N ALA A 67 -12.33 15.20 -21.06
CA ALA A 67 -10.98 14.71 -21.32
C ALA A 67 -10.24 14.63 -19.99
N GLY A 68 -9.96 13.41 -19.54
CA GLY A 68 -9.11 13.21 -18.37
C GLY A 68 -7.74 13.85 -18.63
N PRO A 69 -7.16 14.60 -17.68
CA PRO A 69 -5.87 15.24 -17.90
C PRO A 69 -4.81 14.20 -18.28
N ARG A 70 -3.94 14.51 -19.25
CA ARG A 70 -3.03 13.54 -19.88
C ARG A 70 -2.00 13.00 -18.88
N ALA A 71 -1.84 11.68 -18.83
CA ALA A 71 -0.91 11.02 -17.91
C ALA A 71 0.53 11.25 -18.31
N TYR A 72 1.17 12.26 -17.71
CA TYR A 72 2.61 12.21 -17.59
C TYR A 72 2.96 11.08 -16.61
N ARG A 73 3.30 9.90 -17.15
CA ARG A 73 3.87 8.81 -16.36
C ARG A 73 5.30 9.22 -16.02
N ARG A 74 5.46 9.82 -14.84
CA ARG A 74 6.80 9.95 -14.25
C ARG A 74 7.32 8.54 -14.00
N GLU A 75 8.54 8.28 -14.43
CA GLU A 75 9.20 7.00 -14.21
C GLU A 75 9.23 6.66 -12.71
N ILE A 76 8.80 5.44 -12.37
CA ILE A 76 8.83 4.94 -11.00
C ILE A 76 10.23 4.38 -10.77
N LYS A 77 11.04 5.08 -9.96
CA LYS A 77 12.35 4.60 -9.55
C LYS A 77 12.21 3.52 -8.47
N VAL A 78 12.36 2.26 -8.85
CA VAL A 78 12.31 1.07 -7.96
C VAL A 78 13.66 0.83 -7.27
N LEU A 79 13.68 0.05 -6.17
CA LEU A 79 14.92 -0.41 -5.53
C LEU A 79 15.69 -1.36 -6.46
N THR A 80 17.00 -1.19 -6.53
CA THR A 80 17.90 -2.16 -7.17
C THR A 80 18.05 -3.41 -6.30
N VAL A 81 18.48 -4.53 -6.88
CA VAL A 81 18.74 -5.78 -6.14
C VAL A 81 19.76 -5.57 -5.01
N ALA A 82 20.79 -4.74 -5.24
CA ALA A 82 21.79 -4.40 -4.23
C ALA A 82 21.21 -3.54 -3.10
N GLU A 83 20.29 -2.63 -3.40
CA GLU A 83 19.59 -1.84 -2.37
C GLU A 83 18.63 -2.69 -1.54
N VAL A 84 17.88 -3.60 -2.16
CA VAL A 84 17.06 -4.56 -1.42
C VAL A 84 17.94 -5.41 -0.52
N SER A 85 19.05 -5.92 -1.04
CA SER A 85 19.96 -6.75 -0.26
C SER A 85 20.48 -5.98 0.96
N ARG A 86 20.92 -4.73 0.78
CA ARG A 86 21.33 -3.87 1.91
C ARG A 86 20.18 -3.57 2.88
N LEU A 87 18.99 -3.29 2.37
CA LEU A 87 17.81 -3.00 3.18
C LEU A 87 17.49 -4.18 4.13
N LEU A 88 17.46 -5.40 3.59
CA LEU A 88 17.09 -6.62 4.31
C LEU A 88 18.23 -7.16 5.18
N TRP A 89 19.44 -7.18 4.63
CA TRP A 89 20.59 -7.92 5.16
C TRP A 89 21.66 -7.02 5.76
N GLY A 90 21.68 -5.73 5.40
CA GLY A 90 22.79 -4.84 5.74
C GLY A 90 24.13 -5.40 5.25
N ASP A 91 25.16 -5.26 6.09
CA ASP A 91 26.50 -5.78 5.83
C ASP A 91 26.69 -7.22 6.35
N SER A 92 25.67 -7.83 6.96
CA SER A 92 25.75 -9.16 7.56
C SER A 92 24.50 -9.99 7.22
N PRO A 93 24.51 -10.67 6.06
CA PRO A 93 23.40 -11.52 5.65
C PRO A 93 23.09 -12.63 6.66
N GLY A 94 21.82 -12.74 7.03
CA GLY A 94 21.32 -13.78 7.94
C GLY A 94 21.57 -13.55 9.42
N THR A 95 22.16 -12.41 9.83
CA THR A 95 22.21 -12.02 11.25
C THR A 95 21.06 -11.09 11.59
N LEU A 96 20.55 -11.22 12.82
CA LEU A 96 19.51 -10.35 13.35
C LEU A 96 20.06 -9.56 14.55
N PRO A 97 19.64 -8.29 14.70
CA PRO A 97 19.95 -7.49 15.88
C PRO A 97 19.47 -8.17 17.17
N GLN A 98 20.15 -7.90 18.29
CA GLN A 98 19.70 -8.39 19.60
C GLN A 98 18.49 -7.63 20.13
N ASP A 99 18.34 -6.35 19.76
CA ASP A 99 17.14 -5.59 20.08
C ASP A 99 15.90 -6.21 19.42
N LEU A 100 14.88 -6.50 20.22
CA LEU A 100 13.67 -7.18 19.75
C LEU A 100 12.88 -6.36 18.74
N VAL A 101 12.89 -5.01 18.85
CA VAL A 101 12.15 -4.13 17.94
C VAL A 101 12.85 -4.09 16.58
N GLU A 102 14.17 -3.94 16.57
CA GLU A 102 14.97 -3.95 15.34
C GLU A 102 14.93 -5.32 14.67
N MET A 103 15.02 -6.41 15.43
CA MET A 103 14.83 -7.77 14.93
C MET A 103 13.46 -7.92 14.24
N ARG A 104 12.37 -7.57 14.94
CA ARG A 104 11.01 -7.62 14.40
C ARG A 104 10.93 -6.83 13.09
N ASN A 105 11.47 -5.61 13.08
CA ASN A 105 11.44 -4.74 11.92
C ASN A 105 12.18 -5.36 10.73
N ARG A 106 13.35 -5.98 10.94
CA ARG A 106 14.12 -6.64 9.89
C ARG A 106 13.42 -7.88 9.35
N VAL A 107 12.86 -8.73 10.23
CA VAL A 107 12.05 -9.89 9.81
C VAL A 107 10.81 -9.45 9.04
N LEU A 108 10.12 -8.41 9.51
CA LEU A 108 8.95 -7.86 8.85
C LEU A 108 9.25 -7.40 7.42
N LEU A 109 10.35 -6.68 7.21
CA LEU A 109 10.75 -6.24 5.87
C LEU A 109 11.09 -7.42 4.97
N GLY A 110 11.83 -8.42 5.49
CA GLY A 110 12.16 -9.64 4.74
C GLY A 110 10.93 -10.41 4.29
N VAL A 111 9.99 -10.64 5.22
CA VAL A 111 8.70 -11.28 4.93
C VAL A 111 7.89 -10.47 3.92
N SER A 112 7.83 -9.14 4.07
CA SER A 112 7.10 -8.29 3.12
C SER A 112 7.64 -8.40 1.70
N TYR A 113 8.97 -8.44 1.56
CA TYR A 113 9.64 -8.49 0.28
C TYR A 113 9.44 -9.85 -0.39
N VAL A 114 9.74 -10.94 0.32
CA VAL A 114 9.71 -12.30 -0.25
C VAL A 114 8.29 -12.76 -0.57
N ALA A 115 7.33 -12.47 0.31
CA ALA A 115 5.94 -12.82 0.07
C ALA A 115 5.18 -11.77 -0.77
N GLY A 116 5.83 -10.66 -1.16
CA GLY A 116 5.20 -9.58 -1.94
C GLY A 116 4.01 -8.94 -1.24
N LEU A 117 4.03 -8.87 0.08
CA LEU A 117 2.89 -8.40 0.87
C LEU A 117 2.81 -6.89 0.94
N ARG A 118 1.58 -6.40 0.80
CA ARG A 118 1.24 -5.02 1.07
C ARG A 118 1.33 -4.75 2.59
N ALA A 119 1.68 -3.52 3.00
CA ALA A 119 1.58 -3.06 4.39
C ALA A 119 0.20 -3.35 5.05
N SER A 120 -0.89 -3.36 4.26
CA SER A 120 -2.23 -3.73 4.75
C SER A 120 -2.40 -5.22 5.06
N GLU A 121 -1.58 -6.08 4.45
CA GLU A 121 -1.66 -7.54 4.54
C GLU A 121 -0.64 -8.06 5.56
N ILE A 122 0.55 -7.47 5.63
CA ILE A 122 1.58 -7.91 6.57
C ILE A 122 1.28 -7.50 8.01
N GLY A 123 0.78 -6.28 8.24
CA GLY A 123 0.52 -5.75 9.58
C GLY A 123 -0.38 -6.61 10.47
N PRO A 124 -1.48 -7.20 9.96
CA PRO A 124 -2.38 -8.04 10.74
C PRO A 124 -2.02 -9.53 10.76
N LEU A 125 -0.87 -9.97 10.22
CA LEU A 125 -0.50 -11.39 10.21
C LEU A 125 -0.54 -12.00 11.62
N GLU A 126 -1.01 -13.23 11.68
CA GLU A 126 -1.17 -13.99 12.92
C GLU A 126 -0.12 -15.08 13.03
N ALA A 127 0.33 -15.35 14.25
CA ALA A 127 1.38 -16.32 14.49
C ALA A 127 0.93 -17.75 14.16
N GLU A 128 -0.34 -18.08 14.39
CA GLU A 128 -0.95 -19.37 14.01
C GLU A 128 -0.99 -19.61 12.48
N GLY A 129 -0.88 -18.53 11.70
CA GLY A 129 -0.84 -18.61 10.25
C GLY A 129 0.52 -19.05 9.70
N VAL A 130 1.55 -19.18 10.55
CA VAL A 130 2.89 -19.56 10.15
C VAL A 130 3.08 -21.07 10.28
N VAL A 131 3.48 -21.72 9.19
CA VAL A 131 3.64 -23.18 9.12
C VAL A 131 5.02 -23.53 8.58
N TRP A 132 5.71 -24.45 9.24
CA TRP A 132 6.96 -25.05 8.78
C TRP A 132 6.71 -26.18 7.80
N HIS A 133 7.48 -26.18 6.71
CA HIS A 133 7.48 -27.24 5.70
C HIS A 133 8.85 -27.92 5.74
N GLU A 134 8.85 -29.19 6.13
CA GLU A 134 10.07 -30.02 6.15
C GLU A 134 10.68 -30.12 4.75
N VAL A 135 9.82 -30.38 3.75
CA VAL A 135 10.21 -30.37 2.33
C VAL A 135 10.53 -28.93 1.93
N GLY A 136 11.79 -28.70 1.57
CA GLY A 136 12.31 -27.38 1.19
C GLY A 136 12.94 -26.60 2.36
N GLN A 137 12.65 -26.98 3.61
CA GLN A 137 13.12 -26.34 4.84
C GLN A 137 12.76 -24.84 4.89
N ILE A 138 11.47 -24.56 4.70
CA ILE A 138 10.93 -23.20 4.61
C ILE A 138 9.68 -23.01 5.47
N LEU A 139 9.41 -21.76 5.85
CA LEU A 139 8.15 -21.35 6.45
C LEU A 139 7.20 -20.86 5.36
N SER A 140 5.90 -20.98 5.63
CA SER A 140 4.86 -20.30 4.86
C SER A 140 4.00 -19.46 5.80
N ILE A 141 3.39 -18.42 5.24
CA ILE A 141 2.49 -17.54 5.97
C ILE A 141 1.09 -17.57 5.35
N LEU A 142 0.06 -17.52 6.20
CA LEU A 142 -1.32 -17.40 5.79
C LEU A 142 -1.74 -15.92 5.77
N VAL A 143 -2.08 -15.41 4.58
CA VAL A 143 -2.69 -14.10 4.39
C VAL A 143 -4.19 -14.27 4.34
N ARG A 144 -4.86 -13.91 5.43
CA ARG A 144 -6.32 -13.93 5.50
C ARG A 144 -6.90 -12.73 4.76
N ARG A 145 -7.78 -12.98 3.79
CA ARG A 145 -8.49 -11.90 3.10
C ARG A 145 -9.84 -11.69 3.74
N GLY A 146 -10.23 -10.43 3.94
CA GLY A 146 -11.53 -10.09 4.53
C GLY A 146 -12.70 -10.63 3.70
N LYS A 147 -13.80 -10.96 4.38
CA LYS A 147 -15.04 -11.52 3.80
C LYS A 147 -15.51 -10.64 2.63
N GLY A 148 -15.38 -11.15 1.40
CA GLY A 148 -15.77 -10.46 0.15
C GLY A 148 -14.63 -10.05 -0.79
N SER A 149 -13.35 -10.29 -0.44
CA SER A 149 -12.19 -9.86 -1.25
C SER A 149 -11.33 -10.99 -1.85
N GLY A 150 -11.77 -12.24 -1.71
CA GLY A 150 -11.10 -13.43 -2.25
C GLY A 150 -10.90 -14.52 -1.20
N GLN A 151 -10.32 -15.65 -1.62
CA GLN A 151 -9.92 -16.75 -0.73
C GLN A 151 -8.64 -16.38 0.04
N ASP A 152 -8.45 -17.02 1.20
CA ASP A 152 -7.20 -16.96 1.95
C ASP A 152 -6.05 -17.54 1.12
N VAL A 153 -4.90 -16.89 1.17
CA VAL A 153 -3.74 -17.28 0.36
C VAL A 153 -2.59 -17.64 1.28
N ARG A 154 -2.00 -18.81 1.06
CA ARG A 154 -0.76 -19.22 1.74
C ARG A 154 0.43 -18.98 0.83
N LEU A 155 1.43 -18.30 1.34
CA LEU A 155 2.60 -17.90 0.58
C LEU A 155 3.85 -18.52 1.20
N PRO A 156 4.64 -19.31 0.44
CA PRO A 156 5.92 -19.81 0.91
C PRO A 156 6.94 -18.68 1.03
N LEU A 157 7.85 -18.80 1.98
CA LEU A 157 9.01 -17.94 2.13
C LEU A 157 10.25 -18.67 1.62
N ASP A 158 11.31 -17.91 1.30
CA ASP A 158 12.61 -18.47 0.97
C ASP A 158 13.35 -18.91 2.24
N ARG A 159 14.47 -19.62 2.08
CA ARG A 159 15.25 -20.14 3.21
C ARG A 159 15.81 -19.03 4.12
N PRO A 160 16.41 -17.94 3.60
CA PRO A 160 16.90 -16.85 4.45
C PRO A 160 15.83 -16.23 5.33
N VAL A 161 14.68 -15.85 4.76
CA VAL A 161 13.59 -15.24 5.54
C VAL A 161 12.91 -16.25 6.45
N SER A 162 12.84 -17.52 6.05
CA SER A 162 12.35 -18.59 6.93
C SER A 162 13.21 -18.74 8.19
N ARG A 163 14.55 -18.67 8.07
CA ARG A 163 15.45 -18.69 9.23
C ARG A 163 15.23 -17.50 10.15
N MET A 164 15.18 -16.29 9.59
CA MET A 164 14.93 -15.07 10.36
C MET A 164 13.59 -15.13 11.09
N LEU A 165 12.53 -15.55 10.39
CA LEU A 165 11.21 -15.66 10.96
C LEU A 165 11.19 -16.72 12.06
N GLY A 166 11.90 -17.84 11.90
CA GLY A 166 12.11 -18.84 12.95
C GLY A 166 12.78 -18.25 14.21
N MET A 167 13.84 -17.47 14.04
CA MET A 167 14.51 -16.77 15.15
C MET A 167 13.56 -15.81 15.87
N TRP A 168 12.80 -15.01 15.11
CA TRP A 168 11.80 -14.11 15.69
C TRP A 168 10.70 -14.88 16.43
N LEU A 169 10.18 -15.97 15.86
CA LEU A 169 9.14 -16.78 16.48
C LEU A 169 9.56 -17.34 17.85
N ALA A 170 10.85 -17.61 18.05
CA ALA A 170 11.40 -18.11 19.31
C ALA A 170 11.44 -17.06 20.43
N VAL A 171 11.56 -15.77 20.09
CA VAL A 171 11.75 -14.67 21.06
C VAL A 171 10.60 -13.67 21.11
N ARG A 172 9.65 -13.75 20.17
CA ARG A 172 8.52 -12.82 20.10
C ARG A 172 7.69 -12.86 21.39
N PRO A 173 7.05 -11.75 21.77
CA PRO A 173 6.03 -11.76 22.82
C PRO A 173 4.89 -12.74 22.49
N ALA A 174 4.37 -13.42 23.51
CA ALA A 174 3.20 -14.28 23.36
C ALA A 174 1.99 -13.46 22.89
N GLY A 175 1.15 -14.04 22.04
CA GLY A 175 -0.04 -13.39 21.53
C GLY A 175 -0.47 -13.90 20.16
N ARG A 176 -1.66 -13.45 19.73
CA ARG A 176 -2.27 -13.83 18.44
C ARG A 176 -1.47 -13.31 17.24
N PHE A 177 -1.01 -12.07 17.31
CA PHE A 177 -0.36 -11.40 16.18
C PHE A 177 1.10 -11.79 16.04
N LEU A 178 1.56 -11.96 14.80
CA LEU A 178 2.93 -12.35 14.47
C LEU A 178 3.96 -11.35 14.99
N TRP A 179 3.60 -10.07 15.02
CA TRP A 179 4.47 -8.96 15.42
C TRP A 179 4.28 -8.54 16.89
N GLY A 180 3.62 -9.37 17.70
CA GLY A 180 3.18 -9.09 19.08
C GLY A 180 1.92 -8.21 19.15
N ARG A 181 1.78 -7.27 18.21
CA ARG A 181 0.58 -6.42 18.02
C ARG A 181 0.34 -6.20 16.53
N PRO A 182 -0.88 -5.86 16.08
CA PRO A 182 -1.10 -5.51 14.69
C PRO A 182 -0.37 -4.20 14.37
N LEU A 183 0.33 -4.14 13.23
CA LEU A 183 1.03 -2.95 12.79
C LEU A 183 0.22 -2.19 11.74
N THR A 184 0.16 -0.86 11.88
CA THR A 184 -0.55 -0.02 10.92
C THR A 184 0.30 0.22 9.69
N ARG A 185 -0.35 0.59 8.57
CA ARG A 185 0.35 0.96 7.33
C ARG A 185 1.37 2.09 7.55
N GLY A 186 1.02 3.06 8.42
CA GLY A 186 1.91 4.16 8.79
C GLY A 186 3.14 3.69 9.55
N ALA A 187 2.97 2.79 10.52
CA ALA A 187 4.09 2.21 11.27
C ALA A 187 5.04 1.42 10.36
N ILE A 188 4.51 0.58 9.46
CA ILE A 188 5.32 -0.21 8.51
C ILE A 188 6.07 0.71 7.54
N ARG A 189 5.42 1.79 7.07
CA ARG A 189 6.08 2.79 6.25
C ARG A 189 7.24 3.46 6.99
N ASN A 190 7.05 3.82 8.26
CA ASN A 190 8.11 4.45 9.06
C ASN A 190 9.29 3.48 9.26
N ILE A 191 9.03 2.22 9.61
CA ILE A 191 10.06 1.17 9.71
C ILE A 191 10.87 1.06 8.43
N PHE A 192 10.20 1.06 7.27
CA PHE A 192 10.88 1.00 5.97
C PHE A 192 11.75 2.24 5.71
N LEU A 193 11.24 3.44 6.02
CA LEU A 193 11.97 4.70 5.80
C LEU A 193 13.17 4.84 6.75
N GLU A 194 13.00 4.50 8.03
CA GLU A 194 14.06 4.44 9.04
C GLU A 194 15.15 3.50 8.56
N ARG A 195 14.78 2.29 8.10
CA ARG A 195 15.75 1.34 7.58
C ARG A 195 16.47 1.85 6.33
N CYS A 196 15.77 2.49 5.40
CA CYS A 196 16.40 3.10 4.23
C CYS A 196 17.44 4.16 4.64
N ALA A 197 17.14 4.98 5.65
CA ALA A 197 18.06 5.98 6.16
C ALA A 197 19.30 5.34 6.80
N GLU A 198 19.12 4.30 7.61
CA GLU A 198 20.21 3.55 8.24
C GLU A 198 21.19 2.96 7.22
N VAL A 199 20.69 2.40 6.11
CA VAL A 199 21.54 1.75 5.09
C VAL A 199 21.97 2.69 3.95
N GLY A 200 21.71 4.00 4.10
CA GLY A 200 22.13 5.02 3.14
C GLY A 200 21.41 4.92 1.78
N ILE A 201 20.18 4.42 1.73
CA ILE A 201 19.35 4.40 0.51
C ILE A 201 18.63 5.74 0.40
N ALA A 202 19.03 6.56 -0.57
CA ALA A 202 18.41 7.86 -0.81
C ALA A 202 16.95 7.70 -1.29
N ALA A 203 15.99 8.07 -0.44
CA ALA A 203 14.56 8.14 -0.78
C ALA A 203 14.19 9.39 -1.58
N THR A 204 15.09 10.39 -1.65
CA THR A 204 14.82 11.68 -2.30
C THR A 204 14.53 11.51 -3.79
N GLY A 205 13.34 11.92 -4.22
CA GLY A 205 12.90 11.81 -5.62
C GLY A 205 12.40 10.42 -6.04
N ARG A 206 12.36 9.44 -5.12
CA ARG A 206 11.83 8.09 -5.34
C ARG A 206 10.61 7.89 -4.44
N ARG A 207 9.47 7.48 -4.99
CA ARG A 207 8.32 7.08 -4.17
C ARG A 207 8.56 5.67 -3.64
N LEU A 208 9.48 5.54 -2.68
CA LEU A 208 9.74 4.27 -2.02
C LEU A 208 8.73 4.09 -0.90
N SER A 209 7.95 3.04 -1.00
CA SER A 209 7.05 2.59 0.04
C SER A 209 7.13 1.06 0.10
N PRO A 210 6.63 0.42 1.18
CA PRO A 210 6.50 -1.03 1.22
C PRO A 210 5.60 -1.64 0.11
N HIS A 211 5.01 -0.80 -0.75
CA HIS A 211 4.19 -1.17 -1.91
C HIS A 211 4.71 -0.51 -3.19
#